data_AF-A0A2V6TZQ8-F1
#
_entry.id   AF-A0A2V6TZQ8-F1
#
_cell.length_a   1.000
_cell.length_b   1.000
_cell.length_c   1.000
_cell.angle_alpha   90.00
_cell.angle_beta   90.00
_cell.angle_gamma   90.00
#
_symmetry.space_group_name_H-M   'P 1'
#
loop_
_entity.id
_entity.type
_entity.pdbx_description
1 polymer ?
#
loop_
_entity_poly.entity_id
_entity_poly.type
_entity_poly.pdbx_seq_one_letter_code
_entity_poly.pdbx_strand_id
1 'polypeptide(L)'
;MQSAFVVLAGLAAIASALAFSSADVPNATVEAVARSEVSLPQLSETELKDADPTVIRVLQLADQFVAQGVKYRRLKALRRLSRSDLSVPPRRLSCSEFVWYLFSVAGLDMGEHPISSKRLAFRDNVYPLAFTKVTDGTVRPGDVLVYANSADELARQKQTLGVSQVGHVVIMVSAKEQIVVGSHGRESTPEGARRGAGYRRLLDGREHWSQGRVLRATYRIKPDAALVNPGRR
;
A
#
# COMPACT_ATOMS: atom_id res chain seq x y z
N MET A 1 31.02 -37.79 62.36
CA MET A 1 30.03 -38.87 62.13
C MET A 1 28.77 -38.24 61.60
N GLN A 2 28.29 -38.74 60.45
CA GLN A 2 26.90 -38.71 59.92
C GLN A 2 26.24 -37.32 59.75
N SER A 3 26.06 -36.79 58.54
CA SER A 3 25.12 -37.21 57.47
C SER A 3 23.65 -37.27 57.92
N ALA A 4 22.87 -36.26 57.54
CA ALA A 4 21.44 -36.40 57.29
C ALA A 4 21.06 -35.50 56.10
N PHE A 5 20.84 -36.16 54.97
CA PHE A 5 20.18 -35.60 53.80
C PHE A 5 18.76 -35.18 54.17
N VAL A 6 18.35 -33.97 53.77
CA VAL A 6 16.95 -33.69 53.45
C VAL A 6 16.93 -33.11 52.04
N VAL A 7 16.50 -33.97 51.12
CA VAL A 7 16.06 -33.62 49.79
C VAL A 7 14.72 -32.90 49.94
N LEU A 8 14.64 -31.62 49.59
CA LEU A 8 13.38 -30.99 49.22
C LEU A 8 13.54 -30.37 47.84
N ALA A 9 12.93 -31.06 46.88
CA ALA A 9 12.62 -30.54 45.56
C ALA A 9 11.61 -29.40 45.67
N GLY A 10 11.72 -28.38 44.81
CA GLY A 10 10.60 -27.46 44.57
C GLY A 10 11.00 -26.08 44.07
N LEU A 11 10.81 -25.86 42.77
CA LEU A 11 10.73 -24.56 42.09
C LEU A 11 12.03 -23.74 41.97
N ALA A 12 12.92 -24.21 41.11
CA ALA A 12 13.65 -23.26 40.27
C ALA A 12 12.64 -22.62 39.31
N ALA A 13 12.14 -21.44 39.67
CA ALA A 13 11.42 -20.58 38.76
C ALA A 13 12.39 -20.18 37.63
N ILE A 14 12.38 -20.96 36.55
CA ILE A 14 12.91 -20.53 35.27
C ILE A 14 11.99 -19.40 34.84
N ALA A 15 12.33 -18.18 35.25
CA ALA A 15 11.85 -16.99 34.57
C ALA A 15 12.47 -17.06 33.18
N SER A 16 11.78 -17.73 32.25
CA SER A 16 11.93 -17.49 30.83
C SER A 16 11.50 -16.05 30.61
N ALA A 17 12.41 -15.13 30.90
CA ALA A 17 12.47 -13.86 30.23
C ALA A 17 12.58 -14.23 28.75
N LEU A 18 11.42 -14.31 28.11
CA LEU A 18 11.29 -14.07 26.69
C LEU A 18 11.90 -12.68 26.50
N ALA A 19 13.22 -12.66 26.31
CA ALA A 19 13.87 -11.69 25.49
C ALA A 19 13.16 -11.82 24.15
N PHE A 20 12.05 -11.09 24.01
CA PHE A 20 11.70 -10.51 22.73
C PHE A 20 12.94 -9.72 22.35
N SER A 21 13.85 -10.42 21.67
CA SER A 21 14.81 -9.79 20.79
C SER A 21 13.92 -8.98 19.87
N SER A 22 13.77 -7.70 20.21
CA SER A 22 13.57 -6.64 19.23
C SER A 22 14.82 -6.70 18.37
N ALA A 23 14.89 -7.71 17.50
CA ALA A 23 15.70 -7.63 16.32
C ALA A 23 15.25 -6.32 15.69
N ASP A 24 16.16 -5.34 15.73
CA ASP A 24 16.03 -4.09 15.01
C ASP A 24 15.53 -4.42 13.61
N VAL A 25 14.24 -4.21 13.38
CA VAL A 25 13.63 -4.42 12.08
C VAL A 25 14.35 -3.45 11.16
N PRO A 26 15.07 -3.90 10.12
CA PRO A 26 15.82 -2.99 9.27
C PRO A 26 14.88 -1.88 8.79
N ASN A 27 15.24 -0.65 9.14
CA ASN A 27 14.31 0.48 9.17
C ASN A 27 13.91 0.97 7.76
N ALA A 28 14.47 0.39 6.69
CA ALA A 28 14.20 0.76 5.31
C ALA A 28 13.65 -0.43 4.51
N THR A 29 12.37 -0.73 4.70
CA THR A 29 11.64 -1.68 3.85
C THR A 29 11.40 -1.16 2.43
N VAL A 30 11.60 0.14 2.21
CA VAL A 30 11.42 0.80 0.92
C VAL A 30 12.49 1.88 0.70
N GLU A 31 12.92 2.03 -0.54
CA GLU A 31 13.77 3.15 -0.98
C GLU A 31 13.06 4.03 -2.02
N ALA A 32 13.51 5.27 -2.15
CA ALA A 32 13.00 6.17 -3.18
C ALA A 32 13.72 5.92 -4.51
N VAL A 33 12.94 5.73 -5.58
CA VAL A 33 13.47 5.52 -6.93
C VAL A 33 13.28 6.79 -7.73
N ALA A 34 14.32 7.25 -8.42
CA ALA A 34 14.19 8.40 -9.32
C ALA A 34 13.31 8.03 -10.51
N ARG A 35 12.49 8.98 -10.99
CA ARG A 35 11.64 8.74 -12.17
C ARG A 35 12.44 8.29 -13.39
N SER A 36 13.67 8.79 -13.56
CA SER A 36 14.56 8.41 -14.66
C SER A 36 15.00 6.94 -14.63
N GLU A 37 14.89 6.27 -13.48
CA GLU A 37 15.19 4.84 -13.34
C GLU A 37 13.99 3.96 -13.69
N VAL A 38 12.80 4.54 -13.91
CA VAL A 38 11.57 3.80 -14.23
C VAL A 38 11.20 4.06 -15.69
N SER A 39 11.44 3.06 -16.54
CA SER A 39 11.14 3.15 -17.98
C SER A 39 9.88 2.36 -18.33
N LEU A 40 8.73 3.06 -18.40
CA LEU A 40 7.48 2.46 -18.90
C LEU A 40 7.61 1.85 -20.31
N PRO A 41 8.37 2.43 -21.27
CA PRO A 41 8.62 1.77 -22.56
C PRO A 41 9.32 0.41 -22.43
N GLN A 42 10.36 0.29 -21.59
CA GLN A 42 11.05 -0.99 -21.38
C GLN A 42 10.15 -2.01 -20.69
N LEU A 43 9.32 -1.56 -19.73
CA LEU A 43 8.31 -2.43 -19.11
C LEU A 43 7.26 -2.91 -20.11
N SER A 44 6.92 -2.11 -21.12
CA SER A 44 5.98 -2.47 -22.21
C SER A 44 6.47 -3.67 -23.03
N GLU A 45 7.78 -3.80 -23.21
CA GLU A 45 8.38 -4.91 -23.97
C GLU A 45 8.58 -6.18 -23.13
N THR A 46 8.52 -6.06 -21.79
CA THR A 46 8.90 -7.12 -20.86
C THR A 46 7.72 -7.59 -19.98
N GLU A 47 7.27 -6.77 -19.03
CA GLU A 47 6.27 -7.14 -18.03
C GLU A 47 4.84 -6.73 -18.39
N LEU A 48 4.66 -5.81 -19.33
CA LEU A 48 3.36 -5.22 -19.71
C LEU A 48 2.86 -5.64 -21.09
N LYS A 49 3.56 -6.52 -21.81
CA LYS A 49 3.23 -6.92 -23.18
C LYS A 49 1.78 -7.40 -23.34
N ASP A 50 1.30 -8.17 -22.36
CA ASP A 50 -0.06 -8.74 -22.32
C ASP A 50 -0.95 -8.05 -21.26
N ALA A 51 -0.54 -6.88 -20.77
CA ALA A 51 -1.31 -6.15 -19.77
C ALA A 51 -2.56 -5.51 -20.39
N ASP A 52 -3.63 -5.45 -19.60
CA ASP A 52 -4.84 -4.71 -19.97
C ASP A 52 -4.48 -3.25 -20.35
N PRO A 53 -5.01 -2.68 -21.45
CA PRO A 53 -4.74 -1.30 -21.84
C PRO A 53 -5.01 -0.28 -20.72
N THR A 54 -5.95 -0.57 -19.83
CA THR A 54 -6.24 0.22 -18.63
C THR A 54 -5.07 0.24 -17.66
N VAL A 55 -4.34 -0.87 -17.49
CA VAL A 55 -3.12 -0.91 -16.67
C VAL A 55 -2.08 0.05 -17.23
N ILE A 56 -1.84 -0.02 -18.55
CA ILE A 56 -0.88 0.85 -19.23
C ILE A 56 -1.27 2.33 -19.01
N ARG A 57 -2.54 2.66 -19.21
CA ARG A 57 -3.07 4.01 -18.99
C ARG A 57 -2.90 4.47 -17.54
N VAL A 58 -3.18 3.62 -16.56
CA VAL A 58 -3.01 3.92 -15.13
C VAL A 58 -1.56 4.21 -14.80
N LEU A 59 -0.61 3.41 -15.30
CA LEU A 59 0.81 3.59 -15.06
C LEU A 59 1.35 4.87 -15.72
N GLN A 60 0.88 5.19 -16.94
CA GLN A 60 1.19 6.46 -17.61
C GLN A 60 0.65 7.67 -16.82
N LEU A 61 -0.60 7.59 -16.33
CA LEU A 61 -1.17 8.65 -15.49
C LEU A 61 -0.40 8.79 -14.17
N ALA A 62 0.00 7.67 -13.55
CA ALA A 62 0.83 7.69 -12.35
C ALA A 62 2.17 8.41 -12.61
N ASP A 63 2.84 8.09 -13.71
CA ASP A 63 4.09 8.73 -14.10
C ASP A 63 3.94 10.24 -14.33
N GLN A 64 2.85 10.67 -14.98
CA GLN A 64 2.52 12.09 -15.14
C GLN A 64 2.34 12.79 -13.78
N PHE A 65 1.68 12.15 -12.81
CA PHE A 65 1.49 12.72 -11.47
C PHE A 65 2.81 12.81 -10.68
N VAL A 66 3.71 11.84 -10.88
CA VAL A 66 5.08 11.90 -10.35
C VAL A 66 5.84 13.07 -10.97
N ALA A 67 5.80 13.21 -12.30
CA ALA A 67 6.46 14.31 -13.01
C ALA A 67 5.95 15.70 -12.59
N GLN A 68 4.65 15.84 -12.36
CA GLN A 68 4.03 17.08 -11.86
C GLN A 68 4.33 17.35 -10.37
N GLY A 69 4.89 16.38 -9.65
CA GLY A 69 5.21 16.52 -8.23
C GLY A 69 3.96 16.67 -7.36
N VAL A 70 2.88 15.94 -7.64
CA VAL A 70 1.65 15.96 -6.83
C VAL A 70 1.98 15.68 -5.37
N LYS A 71 1.53 16.55 -4.46
CA LYS A 71 1.94 16.49 -3.04
C LYS A 71 1.02 15.56 -2.24
N TYR A 72 1.49 15.13 -1.07
CA TYR A 72 0.66 14.31 -0.18
C TYR A 72 -0.45 15.11 0.51
N ARG A 73 -1.67 14.59 0.52
CA ARG A 73 -2.80 15.17 1.25
C ARG A 73 -2.90 14.61 2.68
N ARG A 74 -2.66 15.44 3.70
CA ARG A 74 -2.78 15.07 5.13
C ARG A 74 -4.21 15.16 5.68
N LEU A 75 -4.95 16.22 5.34
CA LEU A 75 -6.28 16.48 5.88
C LEU A 75 -7.36 16.09 4.86
N LYS A 76 -7.98 14.93 5.07
CA LYS A 76 -9.09 14.42 4.25
C LYS A 76 -10.44 15.08 4.60
N ALA A 77 -10.57 15.63 5.81
CA ALA A 77 -11.82 16.14 6.34
C ALA A 77 -12.35 17.42 5.66
N LEU A 78 -11.49 18.22 5.01
CA LEU A 78 -11.88 19.54 4.49
C LEU A 78 -12.69 19.49 3.18
N ARG A 79 -12.56 18.43 2.38
CA ARG A 79 -13.36 18.20 1.15
C ARG A 79 -13.13 16.78 0.66
N ARG A 80 -14.15 15.94 0.68
CA ARG A 80 -14.01 14.59 0.14
C ARG A 80 -13.91 14.67 -1.38
N LEU A 81 -12.90 14.02 -1.96
CA LEU A 81 -12.79 13.87 -3.42
C LEU A 81 -13.97 13.02 -3.92
N SER A 82 -14.56 13.42 -5.04
CA SER A 82 -15.70 12.73 -5.64
C SER A 82 -15.56 12.59 -7.16
N ARG A 83 -16.44 11.81 -7.78
CA ARG A 83 -16.42 11.57 -9.24
C ARG A 83 -16.57 12.86 -10.05
N SER A 84 -17.32 13.82 -9.52
CA SER A 84 -17.45 15.16 -10.12
C SER A 84 -16.13 15.95 -10.19
N ASP A 85 -15.11 15.57 -9.41
CA ASP A 85 -13.82 16.24 -9.37
C ASP A 85 -12.82 15.69 -10.42
N LEU A 86 -13.18 14.63 -11.17
CA LEU A 86 -12.25 13.92 -12.07
C LEU A 86 -11.78 14.76 -13.26
N SER A 87 -12.52 15.79 -13.65
CA SER A 87 -12.17 16.67 -14.77
C SER A 87 -10.95 17.56 -14.50
N VAL A 88 -10.57 17.74 -13.24
CA VAL A 88 -9.45 18.61 -12.86
C VAL A 88 -8.39 17.79 -12.09
N PRO A 89 -7.16 17.67 -12.60
CA PRO A 89 -6.08 16.99 -11.91
C PRO A 89 -5.79 17.61 -10.51
N PRO A 90 -5.92 16.82 -9.42
CA PRO A 90 -5.72 17.33 -8.07
C PRO A 90 -4.24 17.52 -7.75
N ARG A 91 -3.89 18.68 -7.16
CA ARG A 91 -2.51 18.98 -6.74
C ARG A 91 -2.04 18.20 -5.51
N ARG A 92 -2.97 17.59 -4.77
CA ARG A 92 -2.70 16.84 -3.56
C ARG A 92 -3.59 15.61 -3.45
N LEU A 93 -2.98 14.46 -3.19
CA LEU A 93 -3.69 13.19 -3.01
C LEU A 93 -3.08 12.41 -1.85
N SER A 94 -3.90 11.71 -1.07
CA SER A 94 -3.44 10.63 -0.18
C SER A 94 -3.25 9.32 -0.95
N CYS A 95 -2.66 8.30 -0.33
CA CYS A 95 -2.43 6.99 -0.98
C CYS A 95 -3.70 6.37 -1.59
N SER A 96 -4.81 6.38 -0.84
CA SER A 96 -6.08 5.80 -1.31
C SER A 96 -6.79 6.68 -2.34
N GLU A 97 -6.68 8.01 -2.23
CA GLU A 97 -7.22 8.93 -3.24
C GLU A 97 -6.44 8.83 -4.55
N PHE A 98 -5.12 8.60 -4.48
CA PHE A 98 -4.26 8.43 -5.64
C PHE A 98 -4.69 7.23 -6.48
N VAL A 99 -4.83 6.06 -5.86
CA VAL A 99 -5.36 4.87 -6.55
C VAL A 99 -6.76 5.15 -7.10
N TRP A 100 -7.70 5.60 -6.27
CA TRP A 100 -9.07 5.85 -6.72
C TRP A 100 -9.12 6.81 -7.92
N TYR A 101 -8.36 7.91 -7.89
CA TYR A 101 -8.36 8.91 -8.95
C TYR A 101 -7.80 8.35 -10.26
N LEU A 102 -6.62 7.70 -10.23
CA LEU A 102 -5.98 7.18 -11.43
C LEU A 102 -6.84 6.15 -12.15
N PHE A 103 -7.39 5.18 -11.41
CA PHE A 103 -8.26 4.16 -11.99
C PHE A 103 -9.60 4.74 -12.48
N SER A 104 -10.17 5.72 -11.77
CA SER A 104 -11.40 6.39 -12.23
C SER A 104 -11.18 7.17 -13.53
N VAL A 105 -10.08 7.92 -13.63
CA VAL A 105 -9.71 8.66 -14.86
C VAL A 105 -9.37 7.69 -16.00
N ALA A 106 -8.79 6.53 -15.68
CA ALA A 106 -8.56 5.47 -16.67
C ALA A 106 -9.85 4.83 -17.18
N GLY A 107 -10.99 5.09 -16.53
CA GLY A 107 -12.32 4.69 -16.97
C GLY A 107 -12.97 3.61 -16.11
N LEU A 108 -12.35 3.15 -15.01
CA LEU A 108 -12.97 2.12 -14.16
C LEU A 108 -14.07 2.69 -13.26
N ASP A 109 -15.14 1.93 -13.04
CA ASP A 109 -16.13 2.24 -12.00
C ASP A 109 -15.60 1.99 -10.58
N MET A 110 -14.91 3.00 -10.05
CA MET A 110 -14.40 3.02 -8.68
C MET A 110 -15.43 3.56 -7.67
N GLY A 111 -16.72 3.64 -8.02
CA GLY A 111 -17.74 4.28 -7.20
C GLY A 111 -17.57 5.80 -7.07
N GLU A 112 -18.43 6.45 -6.26
CA GLU A 112 -18.49 7.91 -6.16
C GLU A 112 -17.31 8.52 -5.40
N HIS A 113 -16.72 7.77 -4.46
CA HIS A 113 -15.71 8.29 -3.55
C HIS A 113 -14.61 7.28 -3.25
N PRO A 114 -13.39 7.76 -2.91
CA PRO A 114 -12.32 6.89 -2.44
C PRO A 114 -12.70 6.18 -1.14
N ILE A 115 -12.39 4.88 -1.09
CA ILE A 115 -12.40 4.04 0.09
C ILE A 115 -11.07 4.21 0.83
N SER A 116 -11.10 4.35 2.15
CA SER A 116 -9.88 4.50 2.95
C SER A 116 -8.99 3.25 2.87
N SER A 117 -7.67 3.43 2.98
CA SER A 117 -6.70 2.33 3.00
C SER A 117 -6.98 1.28 4.08
N LYS A 118 -7.48 1.70 5.26
CA LYS A 118 -7.95 0.76 6.30
C LYS A 118 -9.09 -0.12 5.81
N ARG A 119 -10.09 0.46 5.12
CA ARG A 119 -11.19 -0.33 4.56
C ARG A 119 -10.72 -1.23 3.43
N LEU A 120 -9.79 -0.76 2.60
CA LEU A 120 -9.14 -1.57 1.56
C LEU A 120 -8.35 -2.74 2.14
N ALA A 121 -7.78 -2.63 3.34
CA ALA A 121 -7.00 -3.71 3.93
C ALA A 121 -7.85 -4.87 4.49
N PHE A 122 -9.08 -4.58 4.94
CA PHE A 122 -9.86 -5.53 5.77
C PHE A 122 -11.27 -5.83 5.24
N ARG A 123 -11.69 -5.28 4.10
CA ARG A 123 -12.98 -5.62 3.49
C ARG A 123 -12.74 -6.46 2.24
N ASP A 124 -13.54 -7.51 2.10
CA ASP A 124 -13.43 -8.40 0.95
C ASP A 124 -14.06 -7.82 -0.32
N ASN A 125 -15.04 -6.94 -0.18
CA ASN A 125 -15.72 -6.32 -1.32
C ASN A 125 -15.42 -4.81 -1.42
N VAL A 126 -14.32 -4.47 -2.07
CA VAL A 126 -13.94 -3.08 -2.37
C VAL A 126 -13.90 -2.86 -3.88
N TYR A 127 -14.58 -1.81 -4.33
CA TYR A 127 -14.79 -1.51 -5.75
C TYR A 127 -15.24 -2.75 -6.57
N PRO A 128 -16.39 -3.37 -6.23
CA PRO A 128 -16.87 -4.63 -6.83
C PRO A 128 -16.93 -4.64 -8.35
N LEU A 129 -17.10 -3.49 -8.99
CA LEU A 129 -17.25 -3.38 -10.44
C LEU A 129 -15.91 -3.21 -11.16
N ALA A 130 -14.83 -2.88 -10.44
CA ALA A 130 -13.52 -2.60 -11.00
C ALA A 130 -12.49 -3.66 -10.61
N PHE A 131 -12.51 -4.15 -9.37
CA PHE A 131 -11.46 -4.99 -8.83
C PHE A 131 -11.94 -6.37 -8.36
N THR A 132 -11.04 -7.34 -8.47
CA THR A 132 -11.10 -8.61 -7.77
C THR A 132 -9.93 -8.73 -6.80
N LYS A 133 -10.15 -9.40 -5.67
CA LYS A 133 -9.08 -9.68 -4.70
C LYS A 133 -8.27 -10.87 -5.20
N VAL A 134 -6.95 -10.71 -5.27
CA VAL A 134 -6.06 -11.80 -5.66
C VAL A 134 -5.79 -12.70 -4.46
N THR A 135 -6.02 -14.00 -4.60
CA THR A 135 -5.92 -14.99 -3.51
C THR A 135 -4.80 -16.01 -3.72
N ASP A 136 -4.24 -16.11 -4.92
CA ASP A 136 -3.18 -17.05 -5.28
C ASP A 136 -1.75 -16.55 -4.94
N GLY A 137 -1.66 -15.36 -4.34
CA GLY A 137 -0.38 -14.72 -3.99
C GLY A 137 0.39 -14.13 -5.18
N THR A 138 -0.17 -14.18 -6.39
CA THR A 138 0.47 -13.58 -7.56
C THR A 138 0.35 -12.06 -7.53
N VAL A 139 1.39 -11.38 -7.99
CA VAL A 139 1.39 -9.92 -8.16
C VAL A 139 1.90 -9.60 -9.56
N ARG A 140 1.21 -8.70 -10.24
CA ARG A 140 1.50 -8.24 -11.60
C ARG A 140 1.53 -6.71 -11.63
N PRO A 141 2.22 -6.09 -12.61
CA PRO A 141 2.06 -4.67 -12.86
C PRO A 141 0.58 -4.26 -12.98
N GLY A 142 0.24 -3.11 -12.40
CA GLY A 142 -1.14 -2.63 -12.29
C GLY A 142 -1.90 -3.12 -11.07
N ASP A 143 -1.46 -4.19 -10.40
CA ASP A 143 -2.10 -4.63 -9.16
C ASP A 143 -1.96 -3.58 -8.05
N VAL A 144 -3.02 -3.40 -7.29
CA VAL A 144 -3.06 -2.51 -6.13
C VAL A 144 -2.67 -3.30 -4.89
N LEU A 145 -1.57 -2.90 -4.26
CA LEU A 145 -1.08 -3.49 -3.01
C LEU A 145 -1.51 -2.65 -1.81
N VAL A 146 -2.10 -3.31 -0.82
CA VAL A 146 -2.61 -2.68 0.39
C VAL A 146 -1.88 -3.20 1.61
N TYR A 147 -1.20 -2.30 2.31
CA TYR A 147 -0.41 -2.57 3.49
C TYR A 147 -1.09 -2.06 4.74
N ALA A 148 -1.08 -2.82 5.83
CA ALA A 148 -1.52 -2.33 7.14
C ALA A 148 -0.83 -3.10 8.27
N ASN A 149 -0.88 -2.52 9.48
CA ASN A 149 -0.44 -3.22 10.68
C ASN A 149 -1.32 -4.47 10.95
N SER A 150 -0.89 -5.34 11.86
CA SER A 150 -1.72 -6.46 12.33
C SER A 150 -3.03 -5.98 12.95
N ALA A 151 -4.04 -6.84 12.92
CA ALA A 151 -5.31 -6.56 13.59
C ALA A 151 -5.08 -6.24 15.07
N ASP A 152 -4.18 -6.97 15.72
CA ASP A 152 -3.78 -6.76 17.12
C ASP A 152 -3.12 -5.40 17.34
N GLU A 153 -2.17 -5.01 16.49
CA GLU A 153 -1.52 -3.70 16.59
C GLU A 153 -2.50 -2.56 16.34
N LEU A 154 -3.43 -2.73 15.38
CA LEU A 154 -4.49 -1.75 15.14
C LEU A 154 -5.49 -1.67 16.29
N ALA A 155 -5.78 -2.79 16.94
CA ALA A 155 -6.63 -2.86 18.13
C ALA A 155 -5.95 -2.20 19.33
N ARG A 156 -4.67 -2.50 19.57
CA ARG A 156 -3.82 -1.86 20.60
C ARG A 156 -3.77 -0.36 20.40
N GLN A 157 -3.45 0.12 19.19
CA GLN A 157 -3.44 1.55 18.88
C GLN A 157 -4.81 2.20 19.09
N LYS A 158 -5.91 1.54 18.70
CA LYS A 158 -7.26 2.06 18.94
C LYS A 158 -7.54 2.20 20.44
N GLN A 159 -7.11 1.23 21.25
CA GLN A 159 -7.27 1.27 22.70
C GLN A 159 -6.40 2.36 23.35
N THR A 160 -5.13 2.48 22.94
CA THR A 160 -4.17 3.41 23.56
C THR A 160 -4.33 4.86 23.08
N LEU A 161 -4.61 5.06 21.79
CA LEU A 161 -4.56 6.37 21.13
C LEU A 161 -5.94 6.86 20.66
N GLY A 162 -7.00 6.06 20.81
CA GLY A 162 -8.33 6.35 20.27
C GLY A 162 -8.44 6.30 18.74
N VAL A 163 -7.31 6.12 18.05
CA VAL A 163 -7.18 6.07 16.59
C VAL A 163 -6.29 4.90 16.17
N SER A 164 -6.63 4.22 15.08
CA SER A 164 -5.73 3.22 14.48
C SER A 164 -4.93 3.88 13.35
N GLN A 165 -3.60 3.75 13.36
CA GLN A 165 -2.77 4.25 12.28
C GLN A 165 -3.04 3.52 10.96
N VAL A 166 -2.78 4.25 9.89
CA VAL A 166 -3.46 4.13 8.60
C VAL A 166 -2.72 3.15 7.70
N GLY A 167 -3.45 2.29 6.99
CA GLY A 167 -2.87 1.45 5.94
C GLY A 167 -2.26 2.29 4.81
N HIS A 168 -1.35 1.72 4.03
CA HIS A 168 -0.79 2.35 2.84
C HIS A 168 -1.22 1.59 1.59
N VAL A 169 -1.32 2.30 0.46
CA VAL A 169 -1.76 1.72 -0.81
C VAL A 169 -0.84 2.22 -1.92
N VAL A 170 -0.40 1.29 -2.77
CA VAL A 170 0.44 1.54 -3.93
C VAL A 170 -0.03 0.70 -5.11
N ILE A 171 0.47 1.03 -6.29
CA ILE A 171 0.26 0.29 -7.54
C ILE A 171 1.59 -0.37 -7.90
N MET A 172 1.58 -1.67 -8.20
CA MET A 172 2.75 -2.37 -8.71
C MET A 172 3.12 -1.85 -10.10
N VAL A 173 4.37 -1.47 -10.30
CA VAL A 173 4.91 -1.00 -11.60
C VAL A 173 5.72 -2.11 -12.25
N SER A 174 6.61 -2.73 -11.48
CA SER A 174 7.45 -3.87 -11.92
C SER A 174 7.51 -4.91 -10.81
N ALA A 175 6.98 -6.10 -11.08
CA ALA A 175 7.07 -7.22 -10.14
C ALA A 175 8.48 -7.79 -10.12
N LYS A 176 9.20 -7.73 -11.24
CA LYS A 176 10.60 -8.19 -11.33
C LYS A 176 11.54 -7.30 -10.52
N GLU A 177 11.42 -5.99 -10.65
CA GLU A 177 12.29 -5.01 -9.98
C GLU A 177 11.74 -4.55 -8.62
N GLN A 178 10.58 -5.06 -8.22
CA GLN A 178 9.88 -4.70 -6.98
C GLN A 178 9.63 -3.18 -6.89
N ILE A 179 9.28 -2.56 -8.01
CA ILE A 179 8.99 -1.12 -8.08
C ILE A 179 7.50 -0.90 -8.00
N VAL A 180 7.10 0.02 -7.12
CA VAL A 180 5.72 0.47 -6.96
C VAL A 180 5.62 1.98 -7.13
N VAL A 181 4.42 2.47 -7.40
CA VAL A 181 4.09 3.89 -7.43
C VAL A 181 2.93 4.20 -6.50
N GLY A 182 2.99 5.32 -5.79
CA GLY A 182 1.90 5.76 -4.93
C GLY A 182 2.04 7.20 -4.47
N SER A 183 1.10 7.65 -3.65
CA SER A 183 1.21 8.93 -2.94
C SER A 183 1.60 8.70 -1.48
N HIS A 184 2.80 9.16 -1.10
CA HIS A 184 3.46 8.80 0.15
C HIS A 184 3.38 9.90 1.21
N GLY A 185 2.85 9.55 2.38
CA GLY A 185 2.89 10.37 3.58
C GLY A 185 4.23 10.31 4.30
N ARG A 186 4.35 11.01 5.44
CA ARG A 186 5.59 11.03 6.26
C ARG A 186 6.07 9.61 6.57
N GLU A 187 5.17 8.79 7.08
CA GLU A 187 5.41 7.41 7.52
C GLU A 187 5.76 6.45 6.36
N SER A 188 5.64 6.87 5.11
CA SER A 188 5.90 6.03 3.92
C SER A 188 6.91 6.65 2.96
N THR A 189 7.66 7.64 3.46
CA THR A 189 8.67 8.38 2.71
C THR A 189 10.01 8.19 3.41
N PRO A 190 10.99 7.53 2.76
CA PRO A 190 12.34 7.43 3.28
C PRO A 190 12.95 8.80 3.57
N GLU A 191 13.97 8.84 4.42
CA GLU A 191 14.71 10.07 4.69
C GLU A 191 15.31 10.65 3.39
N GLY A 192 15.33 11.99 3.29
CA GLY A 192 15.76 12.69 2.08
C GLY A 192 14.77 12.67 0.90
N ALA A 193 13.77 11.79 0.89
CA ALA A 193 12.80 11.71 -0.19
C ALA A 193 11.63 12.70 -0.05
N ARG A 194 11.06 13.13 -1.18
CA ARG A 194 9.87 13.98 -1.21
C ARG A 194 8.60 13.18 -0.90
N ARG A 195 7.70 13.82 -0.13
CA ARG A 195 6.32 13.32 0.13
C ARG A 195 5.39 13.66 -1.03
N GLY A 196 4.45 12.75 -1.32
CA GLY A 196 3.52 12.86 -2.44
C GLY A 196 3.69 11.72 -3.43
N ALA A 197 3.27 11.94 -4.68
CA ALA A 197 3.41 10.96 -5.76
C ALA A 197 4.90 10.64 -5.99
N GLY A 198 5.25 9.35 -6.03
CA GLY A 198 6.60 8.91 -6.31
C GLY A 198 6.72 7.40 -6.47
N TYR A 199 7.87 6.96 -6.98
CA TYR A 199 8.24 5.56 -7.08
C TYR A 199 8.98 5.09 -5.82
N ARG A 200 8.77 3.83 -5.45
CA ARG A 200 9.51 3.15 -4.39
C ARG A 200 9.94 1.77 -4.85
N ARG A 201 11.12 1.33 -4.43
CA ARG A 201 11.56 -0.06 -4.56
C ARG A 201 11.40 -0.75 -3.21
N LEU A 202 10.86 -1.96 -3.22
CA LEU A 202 10.67 -2.77 -2.02
C LEU A 202 11.93 -3.61 -1.80
N LEU A 203 12.61 -3.40 -0.67
CA LEU A 203 13.92 -4.01 -0.41
C LEU A 203 13.81 -5.39 0.23
N ASP A 204 12.84 -5.57 1.12
CA ASP A 204 12.62 -6.81 1.88
C ASP A 204 11.52 -7.69 1.27
N GLY A 205 11.24 -7.51 -0.02
CA GLY A 205 10.13 -8.14 -0.71
C GLY A 205 8.80 -7.40 -0.55
N ARG A 206 7.81 -7.86 -1.31
CA ARG A 206 6.48 -7.22 -1.43
C ARG A 206 5.59 -7.40 -0.21
N GLU A 207 5.91 -8.35 0.65
CA GLU A 207 5.15 -8.73 1.84
C GLU A 207 5.24 -7.66 2.92
N HIS A 208 6.27 -6.81 2.88
CA HIS A 208 6.59 -5.83 3.91
C HIS A 208 6.52 -4.40 3.40
N TRP A 209 6.21 -3.48 4.31
CA TRP A 209 6.25 -2.04 4.09
C TRP A 209 6.75 -1.30 5.33
N SER A 210 7.22 -0.07 5.13
CA SER A 210 7.71 0.80 6.22
C SER A 210 6.75 0.89 7.42
N GLN A 211 7.30 1.10 8.61
CA GLN A 211 6.57 1.20 9.89
C GLN A 211 5.87 -0.11 10.31
N GLY A 212 6.48 -1.27 10.01
CA GLY A 212 5.97 -2.58 10.43
C GLY A 212 4.67 -3.02 9.75
N ARG A 213 4.27 -2.35 8.67
CA ARG A 213 3.08 -2.71 7.90
C ARG A 213 3.40 -3.90 7.01
N VAL A 214 2.42 -4.77 6.83
CA VAL A 214 2.55 -5.94 5.95
C VAL A 214 1.41 -5.96 4.93
N LEU A 215 1.63 -6.67 3.84
CA LEU A 215 0.65 -6.84 2.78
C LEU A 215 -0.61 -7.53 3.34
N ARG A 216 -1.77 -6.90 3.17
CA ARG A 216 -3.08 -7.41 3.62
C ARG A 216 -4.00 -7.77 2.48
N ALA A 217 -3.89 -7.07 1.37
CA ALA A 217 -4.68 -7.36 0.19
C ALA A 217 -3.95 -6.94 -1.08
N THR A 218 -4.17 -7.73 -2.12
CA THR A 218 -3.81 -7.42 -3.49
C THR A 218 -5.10 -7.36 -4.29
N TYR A 219 -5.30 -6.30 -5.07
CA TYR A 219 -6.45 -6.14 -5.96
C TYR A 219 -6.00 -6.02 -7.40
N ARG A 220 -6.69 -6.72 -8.29
CA ARG A 220 -6.43 -6.72 -9.74
C ARG A 220 -7.66 -6.19 -10.47
N ILE A 221 -7.44 -5.50 -11.59
CA ILE A 221 -8.53 -5.11 -12.49
C ILE A 221 -9.28 -6.37 -12.94
N LYS A 222 -10.61 -6.34 -12.88
CA LYS A 222 -11.43 -7.41 -13.40
C LYS A 222 -11.32 -7.49 -14.93
N PRO A 223 -11.26 -8.69 -15.53
CA PRO A 223 -11.31 -8.81 -16.99
C PRO A 223 -12.55 -8.18 -17.63
N ASP A 224 -13.67 -8.14 -16.89
CA ASP A 224 -14.96 -7.59 -17.28
C ASP A 224 -15.29 -6.28 -16.55
N ALA A 225 -14.26 -5.54 -16.10
CA ALA A 225 -14.46 -4.32 -15.33
C ALA A 225 -15.35 -3.32 -16.07
N ALA A 226 -16.36 -2.79 -15.37
CA ALA A 226 -17.27 -1.82 -15.94
C ALA A 226 -16.53 -0.53 -16.27
N LEU A 227 -16.51 -0.16 -17.55
CA LEU A 227 -15.94 1.10 -18.01
C LEU A 227 -16.99 2.21 -17.97
N VAL A 228 -16.69 3.27 -17.23
CA VAL A 228 -17.52 4.47 -17.12
C VAL A 228 -16.75 5.63 -17.76
N ASN A 229 -17.40 6.35 -18.68
CA ASN A 229 -16.82 7.57 -19.24
C ASN A 229 -16.85 8.67 -18.17
N PRO A 230 -15.68 9.17 -17.69
CA PRO A 230 -15.66 10.16 -16.61
C PRO A 230 -16.25 11.53 -17.01
N GLY A 231 -16.57 11.74 -18.30
CA GLY A 231 -17.13 12.98 -18.84
C GLY A 231 -18.58 12.92 -19.33
N ARG A 232 -19.28 11.78 -19.23
CA ARG A 232 -20.71 11.70 -19.57
C ARG A 232 -21.53 11.52 -18.29
N ARG A 233 -22.43 12.47 -18.03
CA ARG A 233 -23.50 12.36 -17.02
C ARG A 233 -24.62 11.48 -17.56
#